data_AF-A0A7V8W6Q3-F1
#
_entry.id   AF-A0A7V8W6Q3-F1
#
_cell.length_a   1.000
_cell.length_b   1.000
_cell.length_c   1.000
_cell.angle_alpha   90.00
_cell.angle_beta   90.00
_cell.angle_gamma   90.00
#
_symmetry.space_group_name_H-M   'P 1'
#
loop_
_entity.id
_entity.type
_entity.pdbx_description
1 polymer ?
#
loop_
_entity_poly.entity_id
_entity_poly.type
_entity_poly.pdbx_seq_one_letter_code
_entity_poly.pdbx_strand_id
1 'polypeptide(L)'
;AKSDRASEALEWIAQWLRDLMLVTIGAQSDLLLNTERIADLKDIARSVRLDALLDLLAEVERIHRASARNINLQLALETLFLQLRDAVQPPAAPAASF
;
A
#
# COMPACT_ATOMS: atom_id res chain seq x y z
N ALA A 1 23.87 5.85 -0.23
CA ALA A 1 23.60 7.09 -0.99
C ALA A 1 22.09 7.40 -0.93
N LYS A 2 21.61 8.63 -1.21
CA LYS A 2 20.19 9.02 -1.04
C LYS A 2 19.21 8.15 -1.86
N SER A 3 19.67 7.56 -2.96
CA SER A 3 18.93 6.60 -3.79
C SER A 3 18.61 5.29 -3.07
N ASP A 4 19.54 4.76 -2.26
CA ASP A 4 19.39 3.45 -1.62
C ASP A 4 18.24 3.47 -0.60
N ARG A 5 18.15 4.55 0.18
CA ARG A 5 17.09 4.73 1.20
C ARG A 5 15.69 4.80 0.61
N ALA A 6 15.59 5.31 -0.62
CA ALA A 6 14.30 5.48 -1.25
C ALA A 6 13.81 4.18 -1.89
N SER A 7 14.72 3.36 -2.43
CA SER A 7 14.43 1.99 -2.81
C SER A 7 14.03 1.14 -1.60
N GLU A 8 14.77 1.25 -0.49
CA GLU A 8 14.46 0.58 0.78
C GLU A 8 13.05 0.96 1.30
N ALA A 9 12.68 2.24 1.22
CA ALA A 9 11.34 2.69 1.59
C ALA A 9 10.25 2.06 0.69
N LEU A 10 10.47 1.94 -0.61
CA LEU A 10 9.53 1.28 -1.53
C LEU A 10 9.38 -0.21 -1.22
N GLU A 11 10.48 -0.89 -0.88
CA GLU A 11 10.45 -2.30 -0.46
C GLU A 11 9.63 -2.47 0.81
N TRP A 12 9.81 -1.62 1.81
CA TRP A 12 8.98 -1.64 3.02
C TRP A 12 7.51 -1.40 2.70
N ILE A 13 7.20 -0.40 1.86
CA ILE A 13 5.80 -0.14 1.46
C ILE A 13 5.21 -1.38 0.77
N ALA A 14 5.93 -2.02 -0.14
CA ALA A 14 5.46 -3.24 -0.81
C ALA A 14 5.17 -4.38 0.18
N GLN A 15 6.04 -4.58 1.18
CA GLN A 15 5.85 -5.58 2.22
C GLN A 15 4.61 -5.31 3.07
N TRP A 16 4.38 -4.06 3.46
CA TRP A 16 3.19 -3.66 4.21
C TRP A 16 1.91 -3.86 3.40
N LEU A 17 1.90 -3.44 2.13
CA LEU A 17 0.74 -3.63 1.24
C LEU A 17 0.44 -5.12 1.02
N ARG A 18 1.47 -5.94 0.85
CA ARG A 18 1.35 -7.40 0.72
C ARG A 18 0.70 -8.01 1.97
N ASP A 19 1.20 -7.69 3.15
CA ASP A 19 0.65 -8.23 4.39
C ASP A 19 -0.79 -7.77 4.62
N LEU A 20 -1.11 -6.51 4.28
CA LEU A 20 -2.48 -6.01 4.33
C LEU A 20 -3.41 -6.75 3.35
N MET A 21 -2.95 -7.05 2.13
CA MET A 21 -3.69 -7.90 1.19
C MET A 21 -3.92 -9.31 1.73
N LEU A 22 -2.87 -9.93 2.28
CA LEU A 22 -2.95 -11.27 2.86
C LEU A 22 -3.96 -11.32 4.00
N VAL A 23 -3.96 -10.32 4.89
CA VAL A 23 -4.95 -10.20 5.95
C VAL A 23 -6.36 -10.00 5.39
N THR A 24 -6.51 -9.19 4.34
CA THR A 24 -7.81 -8.92 3.68
C THR A 24 -8.43 -10.20 3.11
N ILE A 25 -7.63 -11.14 2.60
CA ILE A 25 -8.12 -12.44 2.09
C ILE A 25 -8.21 -13.54 3.16
N GLY A 26 -7.94 -13.22 4.43
CA GLY A 26 -8.02 -14.17 5.53
C GLY A 26 -6.84 -15.14 5.62
N ALA A 27 -5.66 -14.77 5.10
CA ALA A 27 -4.45 -15.58 5.23
C ALA A 27 -4.05 -15.78 6.70
N GLN A 28 -3.35 -16.89 6.95
CA GLN A 28 -2.81 -17.20 8.27
C GLN A 28 -1.62 -16.28 8.61
N SER A 29 -1.40 -16.06 9.90
CA SER A 29 -0.41 -15.10 10.40
C SER A 29 1.04 -15.52 10.16
N ASP A 30 1.31 -16.80 9.93
CA ASP A 30 2.61 -17.36 9.59
C ASP A 30 3.12 -16.92 8.21
N LEU A 31 2.23 -16.44 7.34
CA LEU A 31 2.57 -15.90 6.02
C LEU A 31 2.90 -14.40 6.06
N LEU A 32 2.67 -13.73 7.19
CA LEU A 32 2.88 -12.29 7.36
C LEU A 32 4.32 -12.00 7.79
N LEU A 33 4.86 -10.88 7.32
CA LEU A 33 6.18 -10.39 7.73
C LEU A 33 6.07 -9.52 8.97
N ASN A 34 5.02 -8.72 9.08
CA ASN A 34 4.81 -7.72 10.14
C ASN A 34 3.83 -8.23 11.23
N THR A 35 4.14 -9.40 11.77
CA THR A 35 3.28 -10.11 12.75
C THR A 35 3.01 -9.30 14.02
N GLU A 36 3.94 -8.44 14.42
CA GLU A 36 3.86 -7.55 15.58
C GLU A 36 2.79 -6.45 15.41
N ARG A 37 2.34 -6.19 14.17
CA ARG A 37 1.28 -5.22 13.85
C ARG A 37 0.03 -5.87 13.28
N ILE A 38 -0.17 -7.17 13.50
CA ILE A 38 -1.31 -7.91 12.94
C ILE A 38 -2.67 -7.33 13.36
N ALA A 39 -2.78 -6.77 14.58
CA ALA A 39 -4.00 -6.14 15.05
C ALA A 39 -4.36 -4.93 14.18
N ASP A 40 -3.40 -4.04 13.96
CA ASP A 40 -3.56 -2.85 13.11
C ASP A 40 -3.88 -3.25 11.66
N LEU A 41 -3.16 -4.25 11.12
CA LEU A 41 -3.43 -4.77 9.77
C LEU A 41 -4.86 -5.30 9.63
N LYS A 42 -5.37 -6.02 10.64
CA LYS A 42 -6.75 -6.53 10.66
C LYS A 42 -7.78 -5.42 10.73
N ASP A 43 -7.52 -4.37 11.49
CA ASP A 43 -8.44 -3.24 11.60
C ASP A 43 -8.49 -2.46 10.28
N ILE A 44 -7.35 -2.22 9.65
CA ILE A 44 -7.25 -1.55 8.34
C ILE A 44 -7.89 -2.40 7.23
N ALA A 45 -7.65 -3.72 7.23
CA ALA A 45 -8.21 -4.63 6.22
C ALA A 45 -9.75 -4.64 6.16
N ARG A 46 -10.44 -4.19 7.22
CA ARG A 46 -11.91 -4.09 7.24
C ARG A 46 -12.46 -2.96 6.36
N SER A 47 -11.69 -1.90 6.11
CA SER A 47 -12.15 -0.73 5.35
C SER A 47 -11.53 -0.60 3.97
N VAL A 48 -10.56 -1.46 3.65
CA VAL A 48 -9.78 -1.38 2.41
C VAL A 48 -10.41 -2.19 1.29
N ARG A 49 -10.33 -1.65 0.06
CA ARG A 49 -10.71 -2.38 -1.15
C ARG A 49 -9.51 -3.15 -1.72
N LEU A 50 -9.68 -4.45 -1.93
CA LEU A 50 -8.59 -5.34 -2.39
C LEU A 50 -8.07 -4.99 -3.81
N ASP A 51 -8.96 -4.56 -4.70
CA ASP A 51 -8.62 -4.06 -6.04
C ASP A 51 -7.70 -2.84 -5.95
N ALA A 52 -8.01 -1.90 -5.06
CA ALA A 52 -7.18 -0.72 -4.85
C ALA A 52 -5.79 -1.06 -4.28
N LEU A 53 -5.67 -2.09 -3.43
CA LEU A 53 -4.37 -2.58 -2.95
C LEU A 53 -3.54 -3.20 -4.07
N LEU A 54 -4.17 -3.96 -4.97
CA LEU A 54 -3.50 -4.55 -6.12
C LEU A 54 -2.95 -3.47 -7.05
N ASP A 55 -3.75 -2.43 -7.32
CA ASP A 55 -3.32 -1.29 -8.14
C ASP A 55 -2.14 -0.54 -7.50
N LEU A 56 -2.18 -0.34 -6.18
CA LEU A 56 -1.08 0.27 -5.42
C LEU A 56 0.22 -0.54 -5.48
N LEU A 57 0.13 -1.86 -5.38
CA LEU A 57 1.29 -2.74 -5.49
C LEU A 57 1.90 -2.70 -6.89
N ALA A 58 1.07 -2.71 -7.93
CA ALA A 58 1.52 -2.53 -9.31
C ALA A 58 2.23 -1.19 -9.52
N GLU A 59 1.72 -0.13 -8.88
CA GLU A 59 2.32 1.20 -8.91
C GLU A 59 3.67 1.25 -8.19
N VAL A 60 3.79 0.65 -7.00
CA VAL A 60 5.07 0.53 -6.29
C VAL A 60 6.11 -0.17 -7.16
N GLU A 61 5.74 -1.26 -7.84
CA GLU A 61 6.68 -1.97 -8.69
C GLU A 61 7.05 -1.18 -9.96
N ARG A 62 6.10 -0.42 -10.51
CA ARG A 62 6.37 0.51 -11.61
C ARG A 62 7.38 1.58 -11.20
N ILE A 63 7.20 2.18 -10.02
CA ILE A 63 8.12 3.16 -9.45
C ILE A 63 9.49 2.51 -9.25
N HIS A 64 9.56 1.34 -8.62
CA HIS A 64 10.82 0.63 -8.37
C HIS A 64 11.61 0.36 -9.66
N ARG A 65 10.96 -0.15 -10.71
CA ARG A 65 11.60 -0.37 -12.03
C ARG A 65 12.03 0.93 -12.71
N ALA A 66 11.26 2.00 -12.53
CA ALA A 66 11.54 3.28 -13.15
C ALA A 66 12.62 4.08 -12.40
N SER A 67 12.84 3.86 -11.11
CA SER A 67 13.86 4.53 -10.30
C SER A 67 15.27 4.42 -10.90
N ALA A 68 15.57 3.35 -11.64
CA ALA A 68 16.83 3.20 -12.40
C ALA A 68 16.99 4.20 -13.56
N ARG A 69 15.93 4.94 -13.93
CA ARG A 69 15.85 5.86 -15.08
C ARG A 69 15.63 7.32 -14.69
N ASN A 70 15.99 7.73 -13.46
CA ASN A 70 16.01 9.13 -13.02
C ASN A 70 14.62 9.79 -12.90
N ILE A 71 13.63 9.05 -12.35
CA ILE A 71 12.30 9.63 -12.07
C ILE A 71 12.37 10.60 -10.89
N ASN A 72 11.42 11.55 -10.83
CA ASN A 72 11.18 12.33 -9.62
C ASN A 72 10.47 11.46 -8.58
N LEU A 73 11.27 10.73 -7.81
CA LEU A 73 10.78 9.77 -6.83
C LEU A 73 9.96 10.43 -5.71
N GLN A 74 10.23 11.69 -5.37
CA GLN A 74 9.44 12.42 -4.39
C GLN A 74 7.98 12.55 -4.86
N LEU A 75 7.76 13.05 -6.09
CA LEU A 75 6.42 13.19 -6.65
C LEU A 75 5.71 11.83 -6.81
N ALA A 76 6.46 10.79 -7.18
CA ALA A 76 5.94 9.43 -7.28
C ALA A 76 5.44 8.91 -5.92
N LEU A 77 6.21 9.12 -4.84
CA LEU A 77 5.81 8.75 -3.49
C LEU A 77 4.62 9.58 -2.99
N GLU A 78 4.59 10.88 -3.26
CA GLU A 78 3.44 11.75 -2.92
C GLU A 78 2.16 11.23 -3.59
N THR A 79 2.24 10.86 -4.87
CA THR A 79 1.12 10.29 -5.62
C THR A 79 0.68 8.95 -5.04
N LEU A 80 1.64 8.07 -4.74
CA LEU A 80 1.39 6.76 -4.14
C LEU A 80 0.69 6.89 -2.77
N PHE A 81 1.12 7.82 -1.92
CA PHE A 81 0.50 8.04 -0.62
C PHE A 81 -0.92 8.61 -0.71
N LEU A 82 -1.21 9.45 -1.69
CA LEU A 82 -2.57 9.92 -1.96
C LEU A 82 -3.48 8.76 -2.36
N GLN A 83 -3.02 7.90 -3.29
CA GLN A 83 -3.75 6.71 -3.69
C GLN A 83 -3.95 5.73 -2.52
N LEU A 84 -2.94 5.56 -1.66
CA LEU A 84 -3.04 4.71 -0.46
C LEU A 84 -4.11 5.23 0.51
N ARG A 85 -4.12 6.54 0.78
CA ARG A 85 -5.17 7.16 1.60
C ARG A 85 -6.55 6.86 1.03
N ASP A 86 -6.73 7.02 -0.27
CA ASP A 86 -8.01 6.83 -0.94
C ASP A 86 -8.43 5.35 -0.97
N ALA A 87 -7.46 4.41 -0.94
CA ALA A 87 -7.72 2.98 -0.86
C ALA A 87 -8.12 2.49 0.55
N VAL A 88 -7.64 3.19 1.59
CA VAL A 88 -7.91 2.85 3.01
C VAL A 88 -9.19 3.50 3.54
N GLN A 89 -9.57 4.64 2.95
CA GLN A 89 -10.85 5.25 3.28
C GLN A 89 -12.00 4.41 2.74
N PRO A 90 -13.03 4.10 3.56
CA PRO A 90 -14.24 3.49 3.05
C PRO A 90 -14.83 4.43 1.98
N PRO A 91 -15.44 3.89 0.90
CA PRO A 91 -16.04 4.71 -0.13
C PRO A 91 -17.01 5.67 0.53
N ALA A 92 -16.86 6.97 0.24
CA ALA A 92 -17.74 8.00 0.78
C ALA A 92 -19.19 7.55 0.57
N ALA A 93 -19.93 7.41 1.67
CA ALA A 93 -21.33 7.01 1.61
C ALA A 93 -22.04 7.91 0.59
N PRO A 94 -22.80 7.34 -0.37
CA PRO A 94 -23.49 8.16 -1.35
C PRO A 94 -24.35 9.17 -0.59
N ALA A 95 -24.20 10.46 -0.91
CA ALA A 95 -24.97 11.51 -0.29
C ALA A 95 -26.45 11.14 -0.40
N ALA A 96 -27.09 10.91 0.76
CA ALA A 96 -28.51 10.62 0.81
C ALA A 96 -29.25 11.72 0.04
N SER A 97 -29.83 11.34 -1.10
CA SER A 97 -30.75 12.21 -1.81
C SER A 97 -32.01 12.30 -0.95
N PHE A 98 -32.22 13.47 -0.34
CA PHE A 98 -33.45 13.83 0.38
C PHE A 98 -34.53 14.27 -0.61
#